data_AF-A0A224XLL8-F1
#
_entry.id   AF-A0A224XLL8-F1
#
_cell.length_a   1.000
_cell.length_b   1.000
_cell.length_c   1.000
_cell.angle_alpha   90.00
_cell.angle_beta   90.00
_cell.angle_gamma   90.00
#
_symmetry.space_group_name_H-M   'P 1'
#
loop_
_entity.id
_entity.type
_entity.pdbx_description
1 polymer ?
#
loop_
_entity_poly.entity_id
_entity_poly.type
_entity_poly.pdbx_seq_one_letter_code
_entity_poly.pdbx_strand_id
1 'polypeptide(L)'
;PQQNLDLDQVVGRWYAVEMVQHKDDTRHTRGRVIVDACPLLHLTRTDTNQIKLLWDEKAGKLEYNFHIKDLNNEPGYWLSYGPQNGSLLKMSYNQFAGSVEVIKAVGTHMVLTFCTPQTELYSVVMSRDKELPKAELRGVNRMLEHRGLQRFSVRETCKDAASYYTPNIMIISLLLIVIMKFS
;
A
#
# COMPACT_ATOMS: atom_id res chain seq x y z
N PRO A 1 13.35 -9.38 -7.46
CA PRO A 1 13.10 -8.04 -8.08
C PRO A 1 12.76 -8.05 -9.60
N GLN A 2 12.02 -7.03 -10.06
CA GLN A 2 11.78 -6.75 -11.49
C GLN A 2 13.07 -6.26 -12.16
N GLN A 3 13.43 -6.91 -13.28
CA GLN A 3 14.72 -6.70 -13.97
C GLN A 3 14.72 -5.45 -14.87
N ASN A 4 13.61 -5.19 -15.57
CA ASN A 4 13.45 -4.00 -16.39
C ASN A 4 12.51 -3.01 -15.67
N LEU A 5 13.10 -2.05 -14.96
CA LEU A 5 12.38 -1.09 -14.15
C LEU A 5 12.70 0.33 -14.61
N ASP A 6 11.66 1.04 -15.06
CA ASP A 6 11.72 2.47 -15.29
C ASP A 6 11.39 3.20 -13.98
N LEU A 7 12.40 3.80 -13.35
CA LEU A 7 12.24 4.51 -12.07
C LEU A 7 11.28 5.70 -12.18
N ASP A 8 11.14 6.29 -13.37
CA ASP A 8 10.27 7.45 -13.56
C ASP A 8 8.78 7.03 -13.52
N GLN A 9 8.46 5.75 -13.75
CA GLN A 9 7.12 5.18 -13.57
C GLN A 9 6.83 4.79 -12.12
N VAL A 10 7.87 4.62 -11.31
CA VAL A 10 7.79 4.19 -9.89
C VAL A 10 7.57 5.39 -8.97
N VAL A 11 8.12 6.55 -9.29
CA VAL A 11 7.99 7.76 -8.48
C VAL A 11 6.54 8.29 -8.42
N GLY A 12 6.30 9.20 -7.49
CA GLY A 12 5.02 9.85 -7.25
C GLY A 12 4.20 9.20 -6.14
N ARG A 13 2.91 9.50 -6.15
CA ARG A 13 1.96 9.09 -5.09
C ARG A 13 1.37 7.71 -5.33
N TRP A 14 1.17 6.99 -4.24
CA TRP A 14 0.65 5.64 -4.18
C TRP A 14 -0.19 5.46 -2.90
N TYR A 15 -1.28 4.71 -2.97
CA TYR A 15 -2.02 4.27 -1.78
C TYR A 15 -1.63 2.83 -1.46
N ALA A 16 -1.25 2.56 -0.21
CA ALA A 16 -1.12 1.18 0.23
C ALA A 16 -2.53 0.59 0.40
N VAL A 17 -2.87 -0.40 -0.42
CA VAL A 17 -4.20 -1.03 -0.45
C VAL A 17 -4.20 -2.41 0.24
N GLU A 18 -3.03 -3.04 0.34
CA GLU A 18 -2.85 -4.28 1.07
C GLU A 18 -1.42 -4.39 1.63
N MET A 19 -1.29 -4.82 2.87
CA MET A 19 -0.01 -5.19 3.49
C MET A 19 -0.04 -6.66 3.83
N VAL A 20 0.99 -7.38 3.40
CA VAL A 20 1.07 -8.83 3.50
C VAL A 20 2.31 -9.22 4.29
N GLN A 21 2.10 -9.76 5.49
CA GLN A 21 3.17 -10.37 6.28
C GLN A 21 3.43 -11.80 5.79
N HIS A 22 4.69 -12.13 5.58
CA HIS A 22 5.09 -13.44 5.04
C HIS A 22 5.68 -14.40 6.08
N LYS A 23 6.10 -13.87 7.23
CA LYS A 23 6.61 -14.67 8.35
C LYS A 23 5.53 -14.92 9.38
N ASP A 24 5.54 -16.12 9.93
CA ASP A 24 4.85 -16.43 11.18
C ASP A 24 5.63 -15.75 12.31
N ASP A 25 5.06 -14.70 12.88
CA ASP A 25 5.59 -14.08 14.08
C ASP A 25 4.48 -13.90 15.11
N THR A 26 4.87 -13.84 16.39
CA THR A 26 3.92 -13.67 17.50
C THR A 26 3.25 -12.30 17.52
N ARG A 27 3.64 -11.39 16.62
CA ARG A 27 3.17 -10.00 16.57
C ARG A 27 1.96 -9.84 15.65
N HIS A 28 1.76 -10.76 14.69
CA HIS A 28 0.67 -10.67 13.73
C HIS A 28 -0.27 -11.88 13.82
N THR A 29 -1.57 -11.63 13.90
CA THR A 29 -2.57 -12.70 13.84
C THR A 29 -2.66 -13.23 12.42
N ARG A 30 -2.59 -14.56 12.27
CA ARG A 30 -2.84 -15.23 10.99
C ARG A 30 -4.22 -14.87 10.44
N GLY A 31 -4.29 -14.64 9.13
CA GLY A 31 -5.54 -14.39 8.43
C GLY A 31 -5.62 -12.98 7.85
N ARG A 32 -6.86 -12.49 7.64
CA ARG A 32 -7.13 -11.23 6.95
C ARG A 32 -7.96 -10.30 7.83
N VAL A 33 -7.53 -9.04 7.94
CA VAL A 33 -8.25 -7.98 8.63
C VAL A 33 -8.39 -6.75 7.75
N ILE A 34 -9.51 -6.03 7.87
CA ILE A 34 -9.71 -4.73 7.25
C ILE A 34 -9.37 -3.67 8.29
N VAL A 35 -8.56 -2.69 7.91
CA VAL A 35 -8.14 -1.60 8.78
C VAL A 35 -8.73 -0.31 8.26
N ASP A 36 -9.33 0.48 9.16
CA ASP A 36 -9.78 1.85 8.90
C ASP A 36 -8.57 2.80 8.82
N ALA A 37 -7.81 2.65 7.74
CA ALA A 37 -6.67 3.48 7.38
C ALA A 37 -6.51 3.47 5.85
N CYS A 38 -6.00 4.56 5.29
CA CYS A 38 -5.60 4.62 3.89
C CYS A 38 -4.24 5.32 3.75
N PRO A 39 -3.13 4.60 4.04
CA PRO A 39 -1.80 5.19 4.01
C PRO A 39 -1.43 5.70 2.62
N LEU A 40 -0.89 6.91 2.58
CA LEU A 40 -0.36 7.54 1.37
C LEU A 40 1.15 7.41 1.37
N LEU A 41 1.67 6.80 0.32
CA LEU A 41 3.10 6.62 0.07
C LEU A 41 3.50 7.58 -1.06
N HIS A 42 4.62 8.26 -0.88
CA HIS A 42 5.18 9.14 -1.90
C HIS A 42 6.64 8.76 -2.15
N LEU A 43 6.93 8.31 -3.36
CA LEU A 43 8.28 7.97 -3.80
C LEU A 43 8.88 9.13 -4.59
N THR A 44 10.05 9.59 -4.18
CA THR A 44 10.79 10.67 -4.85
C THR A 44 12.18 10.17 -5.21
N ARG A 45 12.62 10.46 -6.42
CA ARG A 45 14.01 10.28 -6.82
C ARG A 45 14.81 11.49 -6.37
N THR A 46 15.73 11.31 -5.44
CA THR A 46 16.56 12.40 -4.90
C THR A 46 17.88 12.57 -5.64
N ASP A 47 18.33 11.49 -6.29
CA ASP A 47 19.49 11.44 -7.17
C ASP A 47 19.32 10.27 -8.15
N THR A 48 20.27 10.10 -9.06
CA THR A 48 20.33 9.07 -10.10
C THR A 48 20.01 7.67 -9.54
N ASN A 49 20.58 7.30 -8.39
CA ASN A 49 20.41 5.99 -7.76
C ASN A 49 19.85 6.07 -6.32
N GLN A 50 19.13 7.13 -5.99
CA GLN A 50 18.57 7.34 -4.65
C GLN A 50 17.06 7.58 -4.72
N ILE A 51 16.34 6.83 -3.89
CA ILE A 51 14.88 6.91 -3.75
C ILE A 51 14.55 7.23 -2.30
N LYS A 52 13.72 8.25 -2.09
CA LYS A 52 13.09 8.53 -0.80
C LYS A 52 11.65 8.01 -0.83
N LEU A 53 11.22 7.36 0.23
CA LEU A 53 9.83 7.00 0.48
C LEU A 53 9.31 7.77 1.70
N LEU A 54 8.32 8.63 1.49
CA LEU A 54 7.51 9.18 2.57
C LEU A 54 6.26 8.32 2.75
N TRP A 55 6.11 7.75 3.94
CA TRP A 55 4.92 7.04 4.38
C TRP A 55 4.12 7.94 5.30
N ASP A 56 2.87 8.22 4.94
CA ASP A 56 1.97 9.12 5.66
C ASP A 56 0.67 8.39 6.03
N GLU A 57 0.40 8.28 7.32
CA GLU A 57 -0.83 7.71 7.85
C GLU A 57 -1.30 8.45 9.10
N LYS A 58 -2.50 8.14 9.59
CA LYS A 58 -3.12 8.82 10.73
C LYS A 58 -2.23 8.80 11.99
N ALA A 59 -1.46 7.74 12.20
CA ALA A 59 -0.54 7.61 13.32
C ALA A 59 0.66 8.56 13.20
N GLY A 60 1.04 8.95 11.98
CA GLY A 60 2.16 9.84 11.73
C GLY A 60 2.87 9.57 10.42
N LYS A 61 4.05 10.17 10.30
CA LYS A 61 4.89 10.11 9.10
C LYS A 61 6.19 9.39 9.37
N LEU A 62 6.70 8.73 8.34
CA LEU A 62 8.01 8.09 8.32
C LEU A 62 8.67 8.27 6.95
N GLU A 63 9.94 8.67 6.97
CA GLU A 63 10.77 8.84 5.79
C GLU A 63 11.86 7.78 5.76
N TYR A 64 11.92 7.04 4.66
CA TYR A 64 12.97 6.09 4.34
C TYR A 64 13.83 6.61 3.20
N ASN A 65 15.13 6.35 3.26
CA ASN A 65 16.05 6.62 2.16
C ASN A 65 16.62 5.29 1.66
N PHE A 66 16.61 5.11 0.35
CA PHE A 66 17.08 3.91 -0.31
C PHE A 66 18.07 4.20 -1.43
N HIS A 67 19.12 3.39 -1.51
CA HIS A 67 20.15 3.48 -2.53
C HIS A 67 20.12 2.22 -3.41
N ILE A 68 20.28 2.43 -4.72
CA ILE A 68 20.31 1.39 -5.73
C ILE A 68 21.77 1.16 -6.14
N LYS A 69 22.33 0.02 -5.77
CA LYS A 69 23.76 -0.27 -5.99
C LYS A 69 24.09 -0.41 -7.47
N ASP A 70 23.24 -1.10 -8.22
CA ASP A 70 23.43 -1.38 -9.65
C ASP A 70 22.14 -1.10 -10.42
N LEU A 71 22.03 0.10 -10.99
CA LEU A 71 20.87 0.53 -11.76
C LEU A 71 20.70 -0.26 -13.07
N ASN A 72 21.78 -0.79 -13.64
CA ASN A 72 21.74 -1.42 -14.95
C ASN A 72 21.31 -2.89 -14.84
N ASN A 73 21.73 -3.56 -13.77
CA ASN A 73 21.48 -4.99 -13.58
C ASN A 73 20.41 -5.28 -12.52
N GLU A 74 20.26 -4.44 -11.50
CA GLU A 74 19.36 -4.68 -10.37
C GLU A 74 18.53 -3.44 -9.96
N PRO A 75 17.85 -2.75 -10.91
CA PRO A 75 17.17 -1.49 -10.62
C PRO A 75 16.02 -1.63 -9.61
N GLY A 76 15.47 -2.84 -9.46
CA GLY A 76 14.45 -3.17 -8.48
C GLY A 76 14.97 -3.59 -7.10
N TYR A 77 16.28 -3.60 -6.86
CA TYR A 77 16.86 -3.94 -5.56
C TYR A 77 17.38 -2.70 -4.85
N TRP A 78 16.77 -2.34 -3.74
CA TRP A 78 17.03 -1.10 -3.02
C TRP A 78 17.54 -1.40 -1.61
N LEU A 79 18.54 -0.67 -1.15
CA LEU A 79 19.12 -0.82 0.19
C LEU A 79 18.79 0.39 1.05
N SER A 80 18.25 0.18 2.25
CA SER A 80 18.04 1.28 3.19
C SER A 80 19.37 1.88 3.62
N TYR A 81 19.46 3.20 3.70
CA TYR A 81 20.64 3.89 4.21
C TYR A 81 20.27 5.11 5.06
N GLY A 82 21.14 5.42 6.02
CA GLY A 82 20.96 6.53 6.94
C GLY A 82 19.82 6.32 7.96
N PRO A 83 19.69 7.23 8.92
CA PRO A 83 18.59 7.22 9.86
C PRO A 83 17.26 7.53 9.15
N GLN A 84 16.19 6.90 9.61
CA GLN A 84 14.84 7.33 9.26
C GLN A 84 14.50 8.63 9.98
N ASN A 85 13.60 9.42 9.39
CA ASN A 85 13.04 10.63 9.98
C ASN A 85 11.51 10.53 10.05
N GLY A 86 10.85 11.30 10.92
CA GLY A 86 9.39 11.35 10.98
C GLY A 86 8.82 11.46 12.39
N SER A 87 7.51 11.72 12.48
CA SER A 87 6.83 11.88 13.77
C SER A 87 6.71 10.58 14.56
N LEU A 88 6.70 9.43 13.87
CA LEU A 88 6.59 8.10 14.49
C LEU A 88 7.83 7.68 15.27
N LEU A 89 8.99 8.28 15.00
CA LEU A 89 10.24 7.97 15.72
C LEU A 89 10.20 8.39 17.20
N LYS A 90 9.34 9.35 17.54
CA LYS A 90 9.12 9.78 18.93
C LYS A 90 8.38 8.72 19.76
N MET A 91 7.84 7.68 19.13
CA MET A 91 7.06 6.60 19.76
C MET A 91 7.82 5.27 19.82
N SER A 92 9.15 5.30 19.98
CA SER A 92 10.01 4.09 20.07
C SER A 92 9.91 3.17 18.84
N TYR A 93 9.81 3.77 17.64
CA TYR A 93 9.81 3.04 16.37
C TYR A 93 11.20 2.41 16.11
N ASN A 94 11.23 1.10 15.90
CA ASN A 94 12.46 0.39 15.49
C ASN A 94 12.77 0.75 14.04
N GLN A 95 13.92 1.37 13.81
CA GLN A 95 14.28 1.78 12.47
C GLN A 95 14.52 0.57 11.56
N PHE A 96 13.90 0.57 10.38
CA PHE A 96 14.10 -0.47 9.38
C PHE A 96 15.54 -0.40 8.84
N ALA A 97 16.24 -1.53 8.81
CA ALA A 97 17.57 -1.65 8.24
C ALA A 97 17.65 -2.94 7.41
N GLY A 98 17.50 -2.82 6.11
CA GLY A 98 17.39 -3.98 5.23
C GLY A 98 17.30 -3.61 3.75
N SER A 99 16.71 -4.50 2.97
CA SER A 99 16.48 -4.31 1.55
C SER A 99 15.00 -4.15 1.23
N VAL A 100 14.72 -3.42 0.16
CA VAL A 100 13.40 -3.31 -0.45
C VAL A 100 13.51 -3.80 -1.89
N GLU A 101 12.68 -4.77 -2.26
CA GLU A 101 12.59 -5.24 -3.63
C GLU A 101 11.32 -4.75 -4.31
N VAL A 102 11.48 -4.13 -5.48
CA VAL A 102 10.37 -3.90 -6.42
C VAL A 102 10.05 -5.23 -7.09
N ILE A 103 9.01 -5.91 -6.61
CA ILE A 103 8.59 -7.22 -7.12
C ILE A 103 7.86 -7.07 -8.46
N LYS A 104 7.04 -6.02 -8.57
CA LYS A 104 6.27 -5.63 -9.75
C LYS A 104 6.01 -4.13 -9.72
N ALA A 105 6.18 -3.44 -10.84
CA ALA A 105 5.73 -2.08 -11.06
C ALA A 105 5.09 -1.98 -12.45
N VAL A 106 3.86 -1.51 -12.49
CA VAL A 106 3.12 -1.16 -13.71
C VAL A 106 2.39 0.16 -13.47
N GLY A 107 1.84 0.78 -14.52
CA GLY A 107 1.24 2.11 -14.42
C GLY A 107 0.17 2.28 -13.32
N THR A 108 -0.58 1.22 -13.00
CA THR A 108 -1.68 1.27 -12.02
C THR A 108 -1.32 0.78 -10.62
N HIS A 109 -0.36 -0.15 -10.49
CA HIS A 109 -0.04 -0.78 -9.22
C HIS A 109 1.42 -1.20 -9.12
N MET A 110 1.89 -1.29 -7.88
CA MET A 110 3.26 -1.67 -7.56
C MET A 110 3.29 -2.53 -6.30
N VAL A 111 4.30 -3.38 -6.20
CA VAL A 111 4.54 -4.24 -5.05
C VAL A 111 5.98 -4.06 -4.60
N LEU A 112 6.13 -3.58 -3.36
CA LEU A 112 7.42 -3.54 -2.67
C LEU A 112 7.48 -4.63 -1.62
N THR A 113 8.59 -5.34 -1.53
CA THR A 113 8.85 -6.31 -0.46
C THR A 113 9.98 -5.80 0.41
N PHE A 114 9.70 -5.54 1.68
CA PHE A 114 10.67 -5.15 2.68
C PHE A 114 11.23 -6.40 3.36
N CYS A 115 12.55 -6.47 3.46
CA CYS A 115 13.26 -7.60 4.03
C CYS A 115 14.36 -7.09 4.97
N THR A 116 14.25 -7.48 6.25
CA THR A 116 15.37 -7.42 7.18
C THR A 116 15.70 -8.86 7.56
N PRO A 117 16.96 -9.31 7.38
CA PRO A 117 17.35 -10.68 7.70
C PRO A 117 16.86 -11.10 9.09
N GLN A 118 16.23 -12.27 9.15
CA GLN A 118 15.57 -12.85 10.33
C GLN A 118 14.39 -12.06 10.94
N THR A 119 14.32 -10.73 10.88
CA THR A 119 13.33 -9.96 11.67
C THR A 119 12.06 -9.57 10.90
N GLU A 120 12.17 -9.16 9.65
CA GLU A 120 11.05 -8.62 8.88
C GLU A 120 11.01 -9.21 7.47
N LEU A 121 9.81 -9.57 7.01
CA LEU A 121 9.55 -9.94 5.63
C LEU A 121 8.08 -9.69 5.32
N TYR A 122 7.81 -8.59 4.62
CA TYR A 122 6.46 -8.19 4.27
C TYR A 122 6.41 -7.51 2.92
N SER A 123 5.26 -7.61 2.25
CA SER A 123 5.00 -6.89 1.01
C SER A 123 3.93 -5.83 1.20
N VAL A 124 4.09 -4.72 0.49
CA VAL A 124 3.10 -3.64 0.39
C VAL A 124 2.62 -3.60 -1.05
N VAL A 125 1.34 -3.89 -1.24
CA VAL A 125 0.65 -3.70 -2.52
C VAL A 125 0.11 -2.28 -2.55
N MET A 126 0.53 -1.55 -3.56
CA MET A 126 0.21 -0.14 -3.77
C MET A 126 -0.55 0.07 -5.07
N SER A 127 -1.46 1.03 -5.07
CA SER A 127 -2.24 1.44 -6.24
C SER A 127 -2.16 2.95 -6.44
N ARG A 128 -2.27 3.42 -7.68
CA ARG A 128 -2.39 4.87 -7.96
C ARG A 128 -3.72 5.43 -7.43
N ASP A 129 -4.74 4.58 -7.35
CA ASP A 129 -6.04 4.88 -6.79
C ASP A 129 -6.19 4.29 -5.37
N LYS A 130 -7.20 4.74 -4.63
CA LYS A 130 -7.49 4.22 -3.27
C LYS A 130 -8.03 2.79 -3.27
N GLU A 131 -8.11 2.16 -4.43
CA GLU A 131 -8.51 0.79 -4.59
C GLU A 131 -7.69 0.12 -5.70
N LEU A 132 -7.66 -1.22 -5.66
CA LEU A 132 -7.17 -2.04 -6.75
C LEU A 132 -8.27 -3.06 -7.07
N PRO A 133 -8.65 -3.27 -8.34
CA PRO A 133 -9.68 -4.23 -8.70
C PRO A 133 -9.38 -5.62 -8.10
N LYS A 134 -10.42 -6.27 -7.58
CA LYS A 134 -10.28 -7.57 -6.89
C LYS A 134 -9.57 -8.63 -7.76
N ALA A 135 -9.76 -8.60 -9.08
CA ALA A 135 -9.09 -9.51 -9.99
C ALA A 135 -7.56 -9.28 -10.04
N GLU A 136 -7.14 -8.01 -10.16
CA GLU A 136 -5.74 -7.60 -10.14
C GLU A 136 -5.08 -7.95 -8.80
N LEU A 137 -5.73 -7.62 -7.68
CA LEU A 137 -5.22 -7.94 -6.34
C LEU A 137 -5.06 -9.45 -6.12
N ARG A 138 -5.98 -10.28 -6.64
CA ARG A 138 -5.82 -11.74 -6.64
C ARG A 138 -4.63 -12.19 -7.48
N GLY A 139 -4.41 -11.57 -8.64
CA GLY A 139 -3.25 -11.85 -9.50
C GLY A 139 -1.94 -11.53 -8.79
N VAL A 140 -1.85 -10.37 -8.14
CA VAL A 140 -0.70 -9.96 -7.33
C VAL A 140 -0.44 -10.98 -6.21
N ASN A 141 -1.48 -11.36 -5.46
CA ASN A 141 -1.33 -12.30 -4.36
C ASN A 141 -0.87 -13.70 -4.81
N ARG A 142 -1.39 -14.22 -5.91
CA ARG A 142 -0.91 -15.50 -6.48
C ARG A 142 0.56 -15.41 -6.93
N MET A 143 0.97 -14.28 -7.47
CA MET A 143 2.35 -14.05 -7.90
C MET A 143 3.30 -14.01 -6.70
N LEU A 144 2.91 -13.40 -5.59
CA LEU A 144 3.68 -13.45 -4.34
C LEU A 144 3.83 -14.89 -3.83
N GLU A 145 2.73 -15.66 -3.77
CA GLU A 145 2.76 -17.07 -3.36
C GLU A 145 3.68 -17.93 -4.26
N HIS A 146 3.65 -17.72 -5.58
CA HIS A 146 4.54 -18.41 -6.52
C HIS A 146 6.02 -18.07 -6.32
N ARG A 147 6.32 -16.90 -5.75
CA ARG A 147 7.68 -16.49 -5.38
C ARG A 147 8.08 -16.95 -3.98
N GLY A 148 7.30 -17.83 -3.35
CA GLY A 148 7.55 -18.33 -2.00
C GLY A 148 7.17 -17.34 -0.90
N LEU A 149 6.54 -16.21 -1.24
CA LEU A 149 6.08 -15.19 -0.29
C LEU A 149 4.64 -15.53 0.14
N GLN A 150 4.52 -16.54 1.01
CA GLN A 150 3.23 -17.01 1.53
C GLN A 150 2.51 -15.91 2.33
N ARG A 151 1.18 -15.95 2.36
CA ARG A 151 0.37 -14.92 3.05
C ARG A 151 0.03 -15.38 4.45
N PHE A 152 0.83 -14.96 5.43
CA PHE A 152 0.59 -15.30 6.82
C PHE A 152 -0.48 -14.39 7.45
N SER A 153 -0.27 -13.07 7.37
CA SER A 153 -1.21 -12.06 7.83
C SER A 153 -1.42 -11.00 6.76
N VAL A 154 -2.67 -10.59 6.54
CA VAL A 154 -3.06 -9.64 5.51
C VAL A 154 -3.86 -8.51 6.14
N ARG A 155 -3.42 -7.28 5.93
CA ARG A 155 -4.15 -6.06 6.30
C ARG A 155 -4.61 -5.37 5.03
N GLU A 156 -5.92 -5.36 4.81
CA GLU A 156 -6.54 -4.58 3.74
C GLU A 156 -6.80 -3.15 4.23
N THR A 157 -6.45 -2.17 3.41
CA THR A 157 -6.58 -0.74 3.71
C THR A 157 -7.39 -0.04 2.62
N CYS A 158 -7.77 1.21 2.86
CA CYS A 158 -8.54 2.06 1.95
C CYS A 158 -9.96 1.58 1.58
N LYS A 159 -10.51 0.56 2.25
CA LYS A 159 -11.85 0.02 1.95
C LYS A 159 -13.00 1.01 2.20
N ASP A 160 -12.84 1.92 3.16
CA ASP A 160 -13.88 2.87 3.56
C ASP A 160 -13.67 4.29 3.00
N ALA A 161 -12.61 4.49 2.20
CA ALA A 161 -12.32 5.80 1.60
C ALA A 161 -13.27 6.15 0.41
N ALA A 162 -14.16 5.22 0.06
CA ALA A 162 -15.22 5.37 -0.93
C ALA A 162 -16.58 4.92 -0.36
N SER A 163 -17.08 5.63 0.66
CA SER A 163 -18.47 5.50 1.10
C SER A 163 -19.01 6.82 1.70
N TYR A 164 -19.05 7.86 0.87
CA TYR A 164 -20.05 8.93 0.98
C TYR A 164 -20.72 9.13 -0.39
N TYR A 165 -21.29 8.05 -0.92
CA TYR A 165 -22.43 8.19 -1.80
C TYR A 165 -23.66 8.00 -0.92
N THR A 166 -24.16 9.08 -0.33
CA THR A 166 -25.56 9.11 0.08
C THR A 166 -26.37 9.24 -1.22
N PRO A 167 -27.09 8.20 -1.68
CA PRO A 167 -28.06 8.41 -2.74
C PRO A 167 -29.09 9.37 -2.15
N ASN A 168 -29.23 10.52 -2.80
CA ASN A 168 -30.18 11.55 -2.43
C ASN A 168 -31.59 10.98 -2.73
N ILE A 169 -32.16 10.21 -1.79
CA ILE A 169 -33.56 9.83 -1.84
C ILE A 169 -34.35 11.08 -1.50
N MET A 170 -34.63 11.90 -2.52
CA MET A 170 -35.73 12.85 -2.46
C MET A 170 -37.02 12.05 -2.28
N ILE A 171 -37.50 11.97 -1.03
CA ILE A 171 -38.85 11.52 -0.73
C ILE A 171 -39.79 12.58 -1.30
N ILE A 172 -40.32 12.34 -2.50
CA ILE A 172 -41.45 13.10 -3.02
C ILE A 172 -42.68 12.60 -2.27
N SER A 173 -43.04 13.30 -1.20
CA SER A 173 -44.33 13.16 -0.53
C SER A 173 -45.42 13.78 -1.42
N LEU A 174 -46.03 12.97 -2.28
CA LEU A 174 -47.23 13.38 -3.01
C LEU A 174 -48.46 13.11 -2.14
N LEU A 175 -48.91 14.17 -1.48
CA LEU A 175 -50.26 14.35 -0.95
C LEU A 175 -51.29 14.03 -2.05
N LEU A 176 -51.97 12.90 -1.94
CA LEU A 176 -53.24 12.64 -2.62
C LEU A 176 -54.34 12.47 -1.59
N ILE A 177 -54.77 13.59 -1.00
CA ILE A 177 -56.13 13.69 -0.45
C ILE A 177 -56.69 15.05 -0.88
N VAL A 178 -57.20 15.12 -2.10
CA VAL A 178 -58.35 15.98 -2.42
C VAL A 178 -59.25 15.26 -3.43
N ILE A 179 -60.32 14.65 -2.89
CA ILE A 179 -61.72 14.67 -3.35
C ILE A 179 -62.02 14.15 -4.77
N MET A 180 -62.84 13.09 -4.87
CA MET A 180 -64.17 13.10 -5.51
C MET A 180 -64.70 11.68 -5.80
N LYS A 181 -65.89 11.37 -5.24
CA LYS A 181 -67.06 10.71 -5.85
C LYS A 181 -68.08 10.51 -4.72
N PHE A 182 -69.12 11.33 -4.58
CA PHE A 182 -70.37 11.30 -5.37
C PHE A 182 -70.79 9.88 -5.77
N SER A 183 -71.52 9.21 -4.88
CA SER A 183 -72.83 8.63 -5.15
C SER A 183 -73.62 8.44 -3.86
#